data_AF-A0A167DYS6-F1
#
_entry.id   AF-A0A167DYS6-F1
#
_cell.length_a   1.000
_cell.length_b   1.000
_cell.length_c   1.000
_cell.angle_alpha   90.00
_cell.angle_beta   90.00
_cell.angle_gamma   90.00
#
_symmetry.space_group_name_H-M   'P 1'
#
loop_
_entity.id
_entity.type
_entity.pdbx_description
1 polymer ?
#
loop_
_entity_poly.entity_id
_entity_poly.type
_entity_poly.pdbx_seq_one_letter_code
_entity_poly.pdbx_strand_id
1 'polypeptide(L)'
;MRKLTVAFTGFLTIASFDSFAALNMQQYEFRALQDAKIPGRCVYSPISYHQVKLRIDWALGQGLITERASYWGKAYGYYPIVDMFSNQVAAVCKGDLT
;
A
#
# COMPACT_ATOMS: atom_id res chain seq x y z
N MET A 1 -59.33 -4.33 -22.51
CA MET A 1 -58.76 -3.93 -21.20
C MET A 1 -57.24 -4.06 -21.27
N ARG A 2 -56.55 -3.09 -20.69
CA ARG A 2 -55.21 -2.59 -21.04
C ARG A 2 -54.11 -3.47 -20.40
N LYS A 3 -53.20 -4.03 -21.21
CA LYS A 3 -52.02 -4.77 -20.71
C LYS A 3 -51.07 -3.78 -20.05
N LEU A 4 -50.90 -3.89 -18.73
CA LEU A 4 -50.03 -3.03 -17.93
C LEU A 4 -48.60 -3.62 -18.01
N THR A 5 -47.78 -3.11 -18.92
CA THR A 5 -46.37 -3.50 -19.03
C THR A 5 -45.58 -2.75 -17.96
N VAL A 6 -45.21 -3.43 -16.88
CA VAL A 6 -44.33 -2.87 -15.84
C VAL A 6 -42.89 -2.89 -16.38
N ALA A 7 -42.36 -1.72 -16.72
CA ALA A 7 -40.95 -1.54 -17.07
C ALA A 7 -40.13 -1.46 -15.78
N PHE A 8 -39.30 -2.47 -15.52
CA PHE A 8 -38.37 -2.48 -14.40
C PHE A 8 -37.06 -1.83 -14.85
N THR A 9 -36.95 -0.50 -14.70
CA THR A 9 -35.73 0.25 -15.01
C THR A 9 -34.75 0.07 -13.85
N GLY A 10 -33.86 -0.91 -13.98
CA GLY A 10 -32.77 -1.14 -13.02
C GLY A 10 -31.73 -0.02 -13.14
N PHE A 11 -31.73 0.91 -12.17
CA PHE A 11 -30.61 1.83 -11.96
C PHE A 11 -29.42 1.03 -11.40
N LEU A 12 -28.49 0.64 -12.28
CA LEU A 12 -27.14 0.24 -11.88
C LEU A 12 -26.36 1.50 -11.54
N THR A 13 -26.52 1.99 -10.31
CA THR A 13 -25.58 2.94 -9.72
C THR A 13 -24.27 2.21 -9.49
N ILE A 14 -23.36 2.33 -10.45
CA ILE A 14 -21.98 1.85 -10.32
C ILE A 14 -21.32 2.79 -9.29
N ALA A 15 -21.38 2.40 -8.03
CA ALA A 15 -20.59 3.05 -6.99
C ALA A 15 -19.12 2.76 -7.30
N SER A 16 -18.42 3.76 -7.85
CA SER A 16 -16.97 3.78 -7.92
C SER A 16 -16.46 3.91 -6.49
N PHE A 17 -16.28 2.79 -5.81
CA PHE A 17 -15.53 2.77 -4.56
C PHE A 17 -14.06 2.98 -4.92
N ASP A 18 -13.48 4.10 -4.50
CA ASP A 18 -12.03 4.24 -4.41
C ASP A 18 -11.55 3.26 -3.33
N SER A 19 -11.34 2.00 -3.71
CA SER A 19 -10.78 1.01 -2.80
C SER A 19 -9.30 1.33 -2.63
N PHE A 20 -8.93 1.92 -1.49
CA PHE A 20 -7.54 1.95 -1.04
C PHE A 20 -7.11 0.52 -0.70
N ALA A 21 -6.74 -0.25 -1.72
CA ALA A 21 -6.29 -1.61 -1.56
C ALA A 21 -4.89 -1.62 -0.97
N ALA A 22 -4.69 -2.47 0.04
CA ALA A 22 -3.38 -2.78 0.60
C ALA A 22 -2.40 -3.15 -0.53
N LEU A 23 -1.16 -2.63 -0.49
CA LEU A 23 -0.16 -3.05 -1.47
C LEU A 23 0.12 -4.55 -1.32
N ASN A 24 -0.07 -5.29 -2.41
CA ASN A 24 0.38 -6.67 -2.49
C ASN A 24 1.91 -6.74 -2.59
N MET A 25 2.47 -7.94 -2.43
CA MET A 25 3.93 -8.14 -2.42
C MET A 25 4.59 -7.64 -3.71
N GLN A 26 4.01 -7.92 -4.89
CA GLN A 26 4.58 -7.51 -6.17
C GLN A 26 4.59 -5.99 -6.34
N GLN A 27 3.51 -5.30 -5.96
CA GLN A 27 3.43 -3.84 -5.98
C GLN A 27 4.44 -3.23 -5.00
N TYR A 28 4.58 -3.84 -3.83
CA TYR A 28 5.50 -3.39 -2.79
C TYR A 28 6.97 -3.51 -3.23
N GLU A 29 7.37 -4.66 -3.77
CA GLU A 29 8.70 -4.89 -4.34
C GLU A 29 8.98 -3.96 -5.51
N PHE A 30 8.03 -3.84 -6.45
CA PHE A 30 8.18 -2.93 -7.59
C PHE A 30 8.40 -1.49 -7.12
N ARG A 31 7.61 -1.03 -6.14
CA ARG A 31 7.75 0.29 -5.55
C ARG A 31 9.13 0.48 -4.92
N ALA A 32 9.63 -0.50 -4.17
CA ALA A 32 10.96 -0.46 -3.55
C ALA A 32 12.08 -0.25 -4.57
N LEU A 33 12.01 -0.96 -5.70
CA LEU A 33 12.99 -0.85 -6.79
C LEU A 33 12.92 0.48 -7.52
N GLN A 34 11.73 1.08 -7.64
CA GLN A 34 11.54 2.40 -8.24
C GLN A 34 12.03 3.51 -7.30
N ASP A 35 11.61 3.50 -6.05
CA ASP A 35 11.94 4.55 -5.09
C ASP A 35 13.45 4.59 -4.77
N ALA A 36 14.14 3.46 -4.80
CA ALA A 36 15.60 3.39 -4.67
C ALA A 36 16.36 4.15 -5.78
N LYS A 37 15.74 4.40 -6.93
CA LYS A 37 16.34 5.10 -8.07
C LYS A 37 16.07 6.61 -8.06
N ILE A 38 15.21 7.09 -7.17
CA ILE A 38 14.80 8.50 -7.13
C ILE A 38 15.61 9.22 -6.04
N PRO A 39 16.52 10.14 -6.39
CA PRO A 39 17.30 10.89 -5.40
C PRO A 39 16.39 11.63 -4.42
N GLY A 40 16.69 11.54 -3.13
CA GLY A 40 15.94 12.23 -2.07
C GLY A 40 14.58 11.62 -1.71
N ARG A 41 14.15 10.56 -2.40
CA ARG A 41 12.89 9.84 -2.09
C ARG A 41 12.94 9.13 -0.75
N CYS A 42 14.07 8.50 -0.46
CA CYS A 42 14.34 7.82 0.79
C CYS A 42 15.31 8.63 1.65
N VAL A 43 15.18 8.48 2.98
CA VAL A 43 16.04 9.17 3.95
C VAL A 43 17.50 8.80 3.69
N TYR A 44 18.39 9.80 3.68
CA TYR A 44 19.81 9.63 3.37
C TYR A 44 20.54 8.77 4.41
N SER A 45 20.10 8.83 5.67
CA SER A 45 20.58 7.95 6.73
C SER A 45 19.64 6.76 6.90
N PRO A 46 20.11 5.52 6.67
CA PRO A 46 19.27 4.34 6.82
C PRO A 46 18.89 4.13 8.29
N ILE A 47 17.64 3.73 8.52
CA ILE A 47 17.13 3.42 9.86
C ILE A 47 17.52 2.00 10.27
N SER A 48 17.66 1.73 11.57
CA SER A 48 17.99 0.39 12.06
C SER A 48 16.93 -0.65 11.69
N TYR A 49 17.33 -1.92 11.61
CA TYR A 49 16.42 -3.03 11.33
C TYR A 49 15.24 -3.13 12.31
N HIS A 50 15.44 -2.69 13.57
CA HIS A 50 14.34 -2.58 14.52
C HIS A 50 13.27 -1.59 14.04
N GLN A 51 13.67 -0.39 13.60
CA GLN A 51 12.73 0.60 13.09
C GLN A 51 12.07 0.17 11.78
N VAL A 52 12.79 -0.55 10.91
CA VAL A 52 12.23 -1.20 9.72
C VAL A 52 11.04 -2.08 10.12
N LYS A 53 11.24 -3.00 11.08
CA LYS A 53 10.18 -3.91 11.56
C LYS A 53 8.98 -3.16 12.13
N LEU A 54 9.22 -2.17 13.00
CA LEU A 54 8.15 -1.37 13.60
C LEU A 54 7.27 -0.68 12.55
N ARG A 55 7.88 -0.09 11.51
CA ARG A 55 7.14 0.59 10.45
C ARG A 55 6.34 -0.38 9.58
N ILE A 56 6.92 -1.56 9.29
CA ILE A 56 6.23 -2.62 8.54
C ILE A 56 5.03 -3.15 9.33
N ASP A 57 5.21 -3.44 10.62
CA ASP A 57 4.16 -3.95 11.50
C ASP A 57 3.03 -2.95 11.65
N TRP A 58 3.37 -1.66 11.82
CA TRP A 58 2.38 -0.59 11.85
C TRP A 58 1.60 -0.51 10.53
N ALA A 59 2.29 -0.48 9.38
CA ALA A 59 1.62 -0.40 8.08
C ALA A 59 0.73 -1.61 7.76
N LEU A 60 1.14 -2.82 8.19
CA LEU A 60 0.32 -4.03 8.12
C LEU A 60 -0.93 -3.88 8.99
N GLY A 61 -0.78 -3.41 10.23
CA GLY A 61 -1.90 -3.18 11.14
C GLY A 61 -2.89 -2.11 10.65
N GLN A 62 -2.43 -1.17 9.84
CA GLN A 62 -3.27 -0.17 9.16
C GLN A 62 -3.91 -0.68 7.86
N GLY A 63 -3.64 -1.93 7.43
CA GLY A 63 -4.14 -2.47 6.17
C GLY A 63 -3.54 -1.81 4.93
N LEU A 64 -2.39 -1.14 5.05
CA LEU A 64 -1.73 -0.44 3.93
C LEU A 64 -0.90 -1.37 3.07
N ILE A 65 -0.49 -2.50 3.63
CA ILE A 65 0.26 -3.56 2.95
C ILE A 65 -0.31 -4.92 3.33
N THR A 66 -0.15 -5.89 2.45
CA THR A 66 -0.52 -7.28 2.73
C THR A 66 0.49 -7.96 3.67
N GLU A 67 0.08 -9.04 4.32
CA GLU A 67 0.96 -9.87 5.16
C GLU A 67 2.19 -10.37 4.37
N ARG A 68 1.99 -10.78 3.12
CA ARG A 68 3.08 -11.23 2.24
C ARG A 68 4.09 -10.11 1.93
N ALA A 69 3.62 -8.89 1.74
CA ALA A 69 4.48 -7.71 1.57
C ALA A 69 5.25 -7.42 2.88
N SER A 70 4.61 -7.57 4.03
CA SER A 70 5.25 -7.45 5.35
C SER A 70 6.41 -8.43 5.52
N TYR A 71 6.20 -9.72 5.22
CA TYR A 71 7.27 -10.72 5.33
C TYR A 71 8.43 -10.44 4.38
N TRP A 72 8.11 -10.11 3.13
CA TRP A 72 9.14 -9.74 2.15
C TRP A 72 9.94 -8.51 2.62
N GLY A 73 9.25 -7.45 3.06
CA GLY A 73 9.90 -6.24 3.57
C GLY A 73 10.85 -6.51 4.74
N LYS A 74 10.44 -7.37 5.68
CA LYS A 74 11.29 -7.77 6.82
C LYS A 74 12.47 -8.64 6.39
N ALA A 75 12.30 -9.52 5.41
CA ALA A 75 13.37 -10.39 4.92
C ALA A 75 14.45 -9.59 4.18
N TYR A 76 14.05 -8.57 3.42
CA TYR A 76 14.97 -7.79 2.58
C TYR A 76 15.31 -6.40 3.15
N GLY A 77 14.77 -6.02 4.30
CA GLY A 77 15.05 -4.73 4.93
C GLY A 77 14.41 -3.53 4.24
N TYR A 78 13.24 -3.70 3.64
CA TYR A 78 12.48 -2.63 3.01
C TYR A 78 11.24 -2.28 3.82
N TYR A 79 11.05 -0.99 4.11
CA TYR A 79 9.96 -0.47 4.93
C TYR A 79 9.16 0.60 4.19
N PRO A 80 7.85 0.73 4.47
CA PRO A 80 7.04 1.78 3.86
C PRO A 80 7.28 3.13 4.55
N ILE A 81 7.32 4.18 3.75
CA ILE A 81 7.07 5.55 4.17
C ILE A 81 5.60 5.83 3.91
N VAL A 82 4.86 6.13 4.97
CA VAL A 82 3.43 6.45 4.88
C VAL A 82 3.26 7.95 4.98
N ASP A 83 2.56 8.53 4.02
CA ASP A 83 2.15 9.92 4.07
C ASP A 83 1.01 10.08 5.07
N MET A 84 1.19 10.97 6.04
CA MET A 84 0.27 11.09 7.18
C MET A 84 -1.08 11.73 6.83
N PHE A 85 -1.16 12.47 5.73
CA PHE A 85 -2.39 13.17 5.32
C PHE A 85 -3.29 12.27 4.48
N SER A 86 -2.70 11.51 3.56
CA SER A 86 -3.42 10.56 2.70
C SER A 86 -3.57 9.18 3.34
N ASN A 87 -2.79 8.88 4.39
CA ASN A 87 -2.65 7.55 4.97
C ASN A 87 -2.33 6.49 3.90
N GLN A 88 -1.44 6.83 2.96
CA GLN A 88 -1.02 5.94 1.88
C GLN A 88 0.48 5.73 1.90
N VAL A 89 0.94 4.60 1.33
CA VAL A 89 2.37 4.36 1.12
C VAL A 89 2.89 5.32 0.04
N ALA A 90 3.67 6.30 0.50
CA ALA A 90 4.31 7.32 -0.33
C ALA A 90 5.62 6.84 -0.95
N ALA A 91 6.35 5.97 -0.25
CA ALA A 91 7.53 5.30 -0.76
C ALA A 91 7.80 3.97 -0.06
N VAL A 92 8.67 3.14 -0.63
CA VAL A 92 9.25 1.96 0.03
C VAL A 92 10.77 2.08 0.01
N CYS A 93 11.38 2.13 1.21
CA CYS A 93 12.78 2.49 1.39
C CYS A 93 13.59 1.37 2.03
N LYS A 94 14.89 1.35 1.76
CA LYS A 94 15.84 0.40 2.34
C LYS A 94 16.30 0.91 3.71
N GLY A 95 16.25 0.06 4.73
CA GLY A 95 16.87 0.30 6.02
C GLY A 95 18.26 -0.32 6.14
N ASP A 96 18.88 -0.13 7.28
CA ASP A 96 20.12 -0.78 7.66
C ASP A 96 19.81 -2.17 8.23
N LEU A 97 20.52 -3.18 7.73
CA LEU A 97 20.39 -4.58 8.14
C LEU A 97 21.45 -4.99 9.17
N THR A 98 22.37 -4.08 9.50
CA THR A 98 23.44 -4.31 10.48
C THR A 98 22.99 -4.16 11.93
#